data_AF-A0A495T4R5-F1
#
_entry.id   AF-A0A495T4R5-F1
#
_cell.length_a   1.000
_cell.length_b   1.000
_cell.length_c   1.000
_cell.angle_alpha   90.00
_cell.angle_beta   90.00
_cell.angle_gamma   90.00
#
_symmetry.space_group_name_H-M   'P 1'
#
loop_
_entity.id
_entity.type
_entity.pdbx_description
1 polymer ?
#
loop_
_entity_poly.entity_id
_entity_poly.type
_entity_poly.pdbx_seq_one_letter_code
_entity_poly.pdbx_strand_id
1 'polypeptide(L)'
;MNPRRLGLRAPPAQAADLSEAKPKEQRRILSTQERVVLRRIGDALARARLEVRMTQEEVSAKIGVNTETISRFERGHTAPTLLRLFELAAIYGVPPETFIAGGGGRSSEPARDIAALLVNLSAEDREFIRQLVANVAGHMAKK
;
A
#
# COMPACT_ATOMS: atom_id res chain seq x y z
N MET A 1 46.87 -56.26 35.75
CA MET A 1 47.93 -55.45 36.41
C MET A 1 47.85 -54.03 35.87
N ASN A 2 47.71 -53.07 36.80
CA ASN A 2 47.79 -51.59 36.71
C ASN A 2 46.91 -50.77 35.72
N PRO A 3 46.24 -49.71 36.22
CA PRO A 3 45.41 -48.77 35.45
C PRO A 3 46.20 -47.52 35.04
N ARG A 4 45.63 -46.68 34.16
CA ARG A 4 45.58 -45.19 34.27
C ARG A 4 45.17 -44.53 32.95
N ARG A 5 44.21 -43.60 33.09
CA ARG A 5 44.02 -42.32 32.37
C ARG A 5 44.09 -42.34 30.84
N LEU A 6 43.00 -41.94 30.20
CA LEU A 6 43.06 -40.82 29.26
C LEU A 6 41.68 -40.15 29.18
N GLY A 7 41.63 -38.88 29.58
CA GLY A 7 40.44 -38.06 29.36
C GLY A 7 40.19 -37.93 27.87
N LEU A 8 38.96 -38.19 27.46
CA LEU A 8 38.42 -37.79 26.16
C LEU A 8 38.38 -36.25 26.13
N ARG A 9 39.51 -35.65 25.77
CA ARG A 9 39.61 -34.24 25.44
C ARG A 9 38.95 -34.08 24.07
N ALA A 10 37.78 -33.47 24.03
CA ALA A 10 37.12 -33.09 22.78
C ALA A 10 38.10 -32.26 21.91
N PRO A 11 38.17 -32.51 20.59
CA PRO A 11 39.00 -31.71 19.70
C PRO A 11 38.46 -30.26 19.62
N PRO A 12 39.35 -29.27 19.38
CA PRO A 12 38.96 -27.87 19.30
C PRO A 12 38.03 -27.62 18.11
N ALA A 13 37.02 -26.78 18.35
CA ALA A 13 36.11 -26.27 17.34
C ALA A 13 36.89 -25.68 16.16
N GLN A 14 36.81 -26.35 15.00
CA GLN A 14 37.24 -25.76 13.74
C GLN A 14 36.10 -24.89 13.20
N ALA A 15 36.43 -23.62 13.02
CA ALA A 15 35.64 -22.63 12.35
C ALA A 15 35.44 -23.00 10.87
N ALA A 16 34.19 -23.15 10.48
CA ALA A 16 33.63 -23.03 9.14
C ALA A 16 32.12 -22.82 9.40
N ASP A 17 31.42 -21.80 8.95
CA ASP A 17 31.59 -20.90 7.84
C ASP A 17 30.80 -19.63 8.19
N LEU A 18 31.49 -18.52 8.42
CA LEU A 18 30.91 -17.19 8.62
C LEU A 18 30.76 -16.52 7.25
N SER A 19 29.96 -17.09 6.36
CA SER A 19 29.70 -16.54 5.03
C SER A 19 28.26 -16.80 4.62
N GLU A 20 27.33 -16.04 5.22
CA GLU A 20 26.12 -15.54 4.54
C GLU A 20 25.33 -14.63 5.51
N ALA A 21 25.97 -13.56 5.97
CA ALA A 21 25.22 -12.43 6.49
C ALA A 21 24.41 -11.84 5.33
N LYS A 22 23.09 -12.09 5.31
CA LYS A 22 22.16 -11.46 4.37
C LYS A 22 22.45 -9.95 4.34
N PRO A 23 22.72 -9.34 3.16
CA PRO A 23 23.12 -7.95 3.10
C PRO A 23 22.08 -7.07 3.80
N LYS A 24 22.54 -6.23 4.73
CA LYS A 24 21.70 -5.22 5.39
C LYS A 24 21.03 -4.39 4.31
N GLU A 25 19.72 -4.56 4.21
CA GLU A 25 18.83 -3.91 3.25
C GLU A 25 19.23 -2.44 3.09
N GLN A 26 19.81 -2.13 1.93
CA GLN A 26 20.15 -0.76 1.56
C GLN A 26 18.89 0.08 1.77
N ARG A 27 18.93 1.07 2.68
CA ARG A 27 17.79 1.96 2.95
C ARG A 27 17.49 2.75 1.66
N ARG A 28 16.67 2.17 0.78
CA ARG A 28 16.29 2.76 -0.50
C ARG A 28 15.53 4.04 -0.19
N ILE A 29 16.09 5.17 -0.63
CA ILE A 29 15.40 6.45 -0.53
C ILE A 29 14.31 6.43 -1.57
N LEU A 30 13.06 6.38 -1.11
CA LEU A 30 11.89 6.50 -1.99
C LEU A 30 11.85 7.89 -2.61
N SER A 31 11.71 7.92 -3.93
CA SER A 31 11.42 9.13 -4.70
C SER A 31 10.12 9.77 -4.23
N THR A 32 9.97 11.07 -4.50
CA THR A 32 8.75 11.82 -4.20
C THR A 32 7.51 11.14 -4.81
N GLN A 33 7.64 10.62 -6.03
CA GLN A 33 6.54 9.93 -6.71
C GLN A 33 6.15 8.63 -6.01
N GLU A 34 7.12 7.81 -5.59
CA GLU A 34 6.84 6.59 -4.83
C GLU A 34 6.15 6.89 -3.49
N ARG A 35 6.58 7.94 -2.78
CA ARG A 35 5.95 8.35 -1.52
C ARG A 35 4.49 8.78 -1.70
N VAL A 36 4.20 9.51 -2.79
CA VAL A 36 2.83 9.90 -3.13
C VAL A 36 1.96 8.67 -3.41
N VAL A 37 2.50 7.67 -4.11
CA VAL A 37 1.78 6.42 -4.38
C VAL A 37 1.52 5.63 -3.09
N LEU A 38 2.54 5.46 -2.24
CA LEU A 38 2.37 4.76 -0.97
C LEU A 38 1.35 5.45 -0.06
N ARG A 39 1.35 6.78 -0.02
CA ARG A 39 0.38 7.52 0.77
C ARG A 39 -1.04 7.30 0.28
N ARG A 40 -1.26 7.33 -1.04
CA ARG A 40 -2.58 7.05 -1.63
C ARG A 40 -3.09 5.65 -1.33
N ILE A 41 -2.22 4.64 -1.42
CA ILE A 41 -2.57 3.27 -1.05
C ILE A 41 -2.93 3.19 0.43
N GLY A 42 -2.12 3.81 1.30
CA GLY A 42 -2.37 3.85 2.74
C GLY A 42 -3.70 4.50 3.11
N ASP A 43 -4.00 5.66 2.51
CA ASP A 43 -5.27 6.37 2.73
C ASP A 43 -6.47 5.56 2.22
N ALA A 44 -6.30 4.75 1.16
CA ALA A 44 -7.33 3.84 0.66
C ALA A 44 -7.61 2.68 1.62
N LEU A 45 -6.55 2.08 2.16
CA LEU A 45 -6.65 0.98 3.12
C LEU A 45 -7.33 1.45 4.42
N ALA A 46 -6.93 2.62 4.93
CA ALA A 46 -7.51 3.19 6.13
C ALA A 46 -9.01 3.47 5.98
N ARG A 47 -9.42 4.03 4.83
CA ARG A 47 -10.84 4.29 4.54
C ARG A 47 -11.65 3.01 4.47
N ALA A 48 -11.21 2.04 3.66
CA ALA A 48 -11.92 0.76 3.53
C ALA A 48 -12.07 0.04 4.88
N ARG A 49 -11.03 0.09 5.73
CA ARG A 49 -11.10 -0.45 7.11
C ARG A 49 -12.17 0.25 7.96
N LEU A 50 -12.22 1.59 7.90
CA LEU A 50 -13.16 2.38 8.68
C LEU A 50 -14.62 2.19 8.19
N GLU A 51 -14.83 1.99 6.89
CA GLU A 51 -16.15 1.69 6.32
C GLU A 51 -16.75 0.39 6.84
N VAL A 52 -15.91 -0.63 7.03
CA VAL A 52 -16.31 -1.89 7.70
C VAL A 52 -16.20 -1.85 9.22
N ARG A 53 -15.92 -0.67 9.80
CA ARG A 53 -15.86 -0.39 11.25
C ARG A 53 -14.89 -1.26 12.04
N MET A 54 -13.78 -1.64 11.43
CA MET A 54 -12.76 -2.46 12.07
C MET A 54 -11.61 -1.62 12.67
N THR A 55 -11.03 -2.08 13.76
CA THR A 55 -9.79 -1.52 14.32
C THR A 55 -8.55 -2.06 13.60
N GLN A 56 -7.39 -1.41 13.75
CA GLN A 56 -6.14 -1.93 13.17
C GLN A 56 -5.75 -3.26 13.82
N GLU A 57 -6.05 -3.43 15.10
CA GLU A 57 -5.82 -4.65 15.88
C GLU A 57 -6.68 -5.82 15.37
N GLU A 58 -7.95 -5.58 15.04
CA GLU A 58 -8.83 -6.62 14.51
C GLU A 58 -8.38 -7.10 13.13
N VAL A 59 -7.95 -6.17 12.27
CA VAL A 59 -7.41 -6.51 10.95
C VAL A 59 -6.08 -7.25 11.08
N SER A 60 -5.19 -6.78 11.95
CA SER A 60 -3.87 -7.38 12.15
C SER A 60 -3.99 -8.82 12.65
N ALA A 61 -4.94 -9.09 13.56
CA ALA A 61 -5.27 -10.43 14.01
C ALA A 61 -5.79 -11.33 12.88
N LYS A 62 -6.65 -10.82 11.99
CA LYS A 62 -7.21 -11.60 10.88
C LYS A 62 -6.17 -12.01 9.83
N ILE A 63 -5.19 -11.17 9.51
CA ILE A 63 -4.16 -11.49 8.51
C ILE A 63 -2.84 -11.98 9.12
N GLY A 64 -2.75 -12.08 10.45
CA GLY A 64 -1.57 -12.60 11.15
C GLY A 64 -0.34 -11.69 11.00
N VAL A 65 -0.51 -10.38 11.20
CA VAL A 65 0.58 -9.40 11.24
C VAL A 65 0.53 -8.60 12.54
N ASN A 66 1.62 -7.91 12.88
CA ASN A 66 1.59 -6.94 13.98
C ASN A 66 0.75 -5.73 13.58
N THR A 67 -0.05 -5.17 14.49
CA THR A 67 -0.80 -3.91 14.33
C THR A 67 0.06 -2.76 13.80
N GLU A 68 1.32 -2.64 14.22
CA GLU A 68 2.25 -1.62 13.68
C GLU A 68 2.47 -1.78 12.16
N THR A 69 2.34 -2.99 11.62
CA THR A 69 2.41 -3.26 10.18
C THR A 69 1.23 -2.62 9.45
N ILE A 70 0.01 -2.79 9.97
CA ILE A 70 -1.20 -2.15 9.44
C ILE A 70 -1.03 -0.63 9.50
N SER A 71 -0.57 -0.12 10.64
CA SER A 71 -0.32 1.31 10.83
C SER A 71 0.68 1.87 9.81
N ARG A 72 1.77 1.15 9.50
CA ARG A 72 2.75 1.54 8.49
C ARG A 72 2.19 1.52 7.07
N PHE A 73 1.34 0.54 6.76
CA PHE A 73 0.64 0.49 5.47
C PHE A 73 -0.27 1.69 5.32
N GLU A 74 -1.13 1.95 6.30
CA GLU A 74 -2.12 3.03 6.27
C GLU A 74 -1.48 4.42 6.24
N ARG A 75 -0.31 4.61 6.87
CA ARG A 75 0.45 5.87 6.82
C ARG A 75 1.31 6.04 5.55
N GLY A 76 1.41 5.01 4.71
CA GLY A 76 2.23 5.02 3.50
C GLY A 76 3.73 4.94 3.76
N HIS A 77 4.16 4.37 4.89
CA HIS A 77 5.58 4.14 5.16
C HIS A 77 6.13 2.91 4.44
N THR A 78 5.27 1.92 4.18
CA THR A 78 5.62 0.68 3.48
C THR A 78 4.40 0.21 2.70
N ALA A 79 4.61 -0.36 1.51
CA ALA A 79 3.53 -1.00 0.76
C ALA A 79 3.23 -2.39 1.35
N PRO A 80 1.95 -2.80 1.42
CA PRO A 80 1.62 -4.22 1.51
C PRO A 80 2.17 -4.97 0.30
N THR A 81 2.51 -6.25 0.47
CA THR A 81 2.73 -7.12 -0.69
C THR A 81 1.43 -7.29 -1.47
N LEU A 82 1.51 -7.71 -2.73
CA LEU A 82 0.31 -7.97 -3.53
C LEU A 82 -0.63 -8.95 -2.84
N LEU A 83 -0.12 -10.06 -2.29
CA LEU A 83 -0.94 -11.03 -1.55
C LEU A 83 -1.64 -10.40 -0.34
N ARG A 84 -0.94 -9.59 0.47
CA ARG A 84 -1.56 -8.87 1.59
C ARG A 84 -2.65 -7.90 1.12
N LEU A 85 -2.46 -7.29 -0.04
CA LEU A 85 -3.44 -6.38 -0.63
C LEU A 85 -4.75 -7.11 -0.98
N PHE A 86 -4.67 -8.35 -1.50
CA PHE A 86 -5.84 -9.20 -1.75
C PHE A 86 -6.52 -9.69 -0.46
N GLU A 87 -5.75 -10.05 0.56
CA GLU A 87 -6.32 -10.44 1.87
C GLU A 87 -7.08 -9.27 2.52
N LEU A 88 -6.50 -8.07 2.49
CA LEU A 88 -7.13 -6.85 2.98
C LEU A 88 -8.40 -6.51 2.18
N ALA A 89 -8.36 -6.66 0.85
CA ALA A 89 -9.52 -6.50 -0.03
C ALA A 89 -10.68 -7.43 0.38
N ALA A 90 -10.37 -8.71 0.63
CA ALA A 90 -11.35 -9.70 1.06
C ALA A 90 -11.95 -9.36 2.43
N ILE A 91 -11.14 -8.91 3.38
CA ILE A 91 -11.62 -8.50 4.72
C ILE A 91 -12.51 -7.26 4.64
N TYR A 92 -12.16 -6.29 3.80
CA TYR A 92 -12.90 -5.04 3.67
C TYR A 92 -14.09 -5.12 2.71
N GLY A 93 -14.23 -6.22 1.97
CA GLY A 93 -15.34 -6.41 1.02
C GLY A 93 -15.27 -5.50 -0.20
N VAL A 94 -14.06 -5.10 -0.62
CA VAL A 94 -13.84 -4.24 -1.80
C VAL A 94 -12.92 -4.92 -2.82
N PRO A 95 -13.01 -4.57 -4.11
CA PRO A 95 -12.04 -5.04 -5.10
C PRO A 95 -10.61 -4.53 -4.79
N PRO A 96 -9.55 -5.32 -4.98
CA PRO A 96 -8.17 -4.94 -4.67
C PRO A 96 -7.66 -3.71 -5.45
N GLU A 97 -8.16 -3.48 -6.67
CA GLU A 97 -7.89 -2.31 -7.48
C GLU A 97 -8.31 -0.99 -6.80
N THR A 98 -9.25 -1.05 -5.85
CA THR A 98 -9.66 0.09 -5.02
C THR A 98 -8.46 0.74 -4.34
N PHE A 99 -7.49 -0.05 -3.87
CA PHE A 99 -6.32 0.48 -3.17
C PHE A 99 -5.31 1.14 -4.13
N ILE A 100 -5.23 0.65 -5.37
CA ILE A 100 -4.30 1.15 -6.40
C ILE A 100 -4.84 2.41 -7.08
N ALA A 101 -6.16 2.47 -7.29
CA ALA A 101 -6.85 3.67 -7.76
C ALA A 101 -6.76 4.84 -6.74
N GLY A 102 -6.26 4.56 -5.53
CA GLY A 102 -6.05 5.51 -4.45
C GLY A 102 -7.24 5.62 -3.51
N GLY A 103 -8.09 4.59 -3.45
CA GLY A 103 -9.31 4.50 -2.65
C GLY A 103 -10.34 5.51 -3.11
N GLY A 104 -11.58 5.09 -3.43
CA GLY A 104 -12.64 5.94 -4.01
C GLY A 104 -12.64 7.38 -3.48
N GLY A 105 -11.92 8.28 -4.16
CA GLY A 105 -11.52 9.57 -3.55
C GLY A 105 -10.18 10.10 -4.04
N ARG A 106 -10.02 10.20 -5.36
CA ARG A 106 -10.18 11.56 -5.86
C ARG A 106 -11.64 11.64 -6.25
N SER A 107 -12.36 12.64 -5.76
CA SER A 107 -13.22 13.53 -6.55
C SER A 107 -13.38 13.16 -8.03
N SER A 108 -13.88 11.96 -8.28
CA SER A 108 -14.30 11.45 -9.57
C SER A 108 -15.80 11.34 -9.58
N GLU A 109 -16.48 11.42 -8.43
CA GLU A 109 -17.94 11.60 -8.39
C GLU A 109 -18.35 12.80 -9.25
N PRO A 110 -17.88 14.05 -9.04
CA PRO A 110 -18.30 15.15 -9.90
C PRO A 110 -17.93 14.95 -11.38
N ALA A 111 -16.74 14.41 -11.67
CA ALA A 111 -16.33 14.17 -13.07
C ALA A 111 -17.12 13.04 -13.74
N ARG A 112 -17.50 12.01 -12.98
CA ARG A 112 -18.28 10.84 -13.42
C ARG A 112 -19.76 11.19 -13.54
N ASP A 113 -20.28 12.01 -12.64
CA ASP A 113 -21.63 12.57 -12.69
C ASP A 113 -21.76 13.50 -13.90
N ILE A 114 -20.80 14.41 -14.10
CA ILE A 114 -20.73 15.25 -15.31
C ILE A 114 -20.66 14.35 -16.56
N ALA A 115 -19.79 13.34 -16.58
CA ALA A 115 -19.70 12.43 -17.73
C ALA A 115 -21.02 11.71 -18.02
N ALA A 116 -21.76 11.30 -16.98
CA ALA A 116 -23.08 10.68 -17.12
C ALA A 116 -24.13 11.64 -17.70
N LEU A 117 -24.12 12.91 -17.27
CA LEU A 117 -25.01 13.96 -17.81
C LEU A 117 -24.74 14.23 -19.31
N LEU A 118 -23.51 14.06 -19.78
CA LEU A 118 -23.11 14.29 -21.17
C LEU A 118 -23.52 13.16 -22.13
N VAL A 119 -23.86 11.97 -21.65
CA VAL A 119 -24.13 10.79 -22.49
C VAL A 119 -25.26 11.03 -23.49
N ASN A 120 -26.31 11.73 -23.06
CA ASN A 120 -27.52 11.95 -23.86
C ASN A 120 -27.50 13.26 -24.66
N LEU A 121 -26.38 13.98 -24.66
CA LEU A 121 -26.25 15.24 -25.39
C LEU A 121 -25.71 15.05 -26.81
N SER A 122 -26.03 16.01 -27.67
CA SER A 122 -25.47 16.05 -29.02
C SER A 122 -23.96 16.27 -29.00
N ALA A 123 -23.28 15.97 -30.10
CA ALA A 123 -21.84 16.21 -30.21
C ALA A 123 -21.50 17.71 -30.09
N GLU A 124 -22.37 18.57 -30.60
CA GLU A 124 -22.23 20.03 -30.54
C GLU A 124 -22.32 20.54 -29.09
N ASP A 125 -23.33 20.09 -28.34
CA ASP A 125 -23.52 20.48 -26.93
C ASP A 125 -22.36 19.98 -26.05
N ARG A 126 -21.87 18.76 -26.29
CA ARG A 126 -20.71 18.23 -25.57
C ARG A 126 -19.45 19.06 -25.80
N GLU A 127 -19.23 19.50 -27.03
CA GLU A 127 -18.07 20.32 -27.39
C GLU A 127 -18.15 21.72 -26.78
N PHE A 128 -19.34 22.32 -26.78
CA PHE A 128 -19.58 23.60 -26.10
C PHE A 128 -19.28 23.52 -24.60
N ILE A 129 -19.79 22.49 -23.92
CA ILE A 129 -19.55 22.28 -22.48
C ILE A 129 -18.05 22.06 -22.21
N ARG A 130 -17.36 21.29 -23.05
CA ARG A 130 -15.91 21.06 -22.92
C ARG A 130 -15.13 22.37 -22.99
N GLN A 131 -15.46 23.26 -23.93
CA GLN A 131 -14.82 24.57 -24.06
C GLN A 131 -15.07 25.46 -22.85
N LEU A 132 -16.30 25.48 -22.34
CA LEU A 132 -16.64 26.24 -21.12
C LEU A 132 -15.80 25.79 -19.92
N VAL A 133 -15.75 24.48 -19.67
CA VAL A 133 -14.97 23.91 -18.56
C VAL A 133 -13.47 24.24 -18.71
N ALA A 134 -12.93 24.14 -19.92
CA ALA A 134 -11.53 24.48 -20.20
C ALA A 134 -11.22 25.96 -19.91
N ASN A 135 -12.11 26.86 -20.28
CA ASN A 135 -11.95 28.30 -20.04
C ASN A 135 -11.99 28.64 -18.56
N VAL A 136 -12.96 28.10 -17.82
CA VAL A 136 -13.08 28.32 -16.37
C VAL A 136 -11.87 27.76 -15.64
N ALA A 137 -11.47 26.52 -15.93
CA ALA A 137 -10.29 25.90 -15.33
C ALA A 137 -9.01 26.69 -15.63
N GLY A 138 -8.84 27.14 -16.86
CA GLY A 138 -7.69 27.95 -17.28
C GLY A 138 -7.63 29.32 -16.61
N HIS A 139 -8.77 29.92 -16.27
CA HIS A 139 -8.83 31.17 -15.50
C HIS A 139 -8.47 30.94 -14.03
N MET A 140 -9.02 29.89 -13.41
CA MET A 140 -8.76 29.57 -12.00
C MET A 140 -7.31 29.15 -11.74
N ALA A 141 -6.64 28.52 -12.70
CA ALA A 141 -5.24 28.09 -12.56
C ALA A 141 -4.20 29.22 -12.70
N LYS A 142 -4.62 30.43 -13.12
CA LYS A 142 -3.75 31.61 -13.29
C LYS A 142 -3.74 32.54 -12.05
N LYS A 143 -4.42 32.15 -10.97
CA LYS A 143 -4.47 32.86 -9.69
C LYS A 143 -3.62 32.14 -8.65
#